data_AF-A0A328CUW4-F1
#
_entry.id   AF-A0A328CUW4-F1
#
_cell.length_a   1.000
_cell.length_b   1.000
_cell.length_c   1.000
_cell.angle_alpha   90.00
_cell.angle_beta   90.00
_cell.angle_gamma   90.00
#
_symmetry.space_group_name_H-M   'P 1'
#
loop_
_entity.id
_entity.type
_entity.pdbx_description
1 polymer ?
#
loop_
_entity_poly.entity_id
_entity_poly.type
_entity_poly.pdbx_seq_one_letter_code
_entity_poly.pdbx_strand_id
1 'polypeptide(L)'
;MKKLRSGDYWAAEAEEGCRTPRHDGCRLPPEAKVCPPPPPRKKPWRKREKKKPPAGGYFQPPDLDQLFFALITPRRKAVSFIKLN
;
A
#
# COMPACT_ATOMS: atom_id res chain seq x y z
N MET A 1 16.28 -43.42 10.99
CA MET A 1 16.08 -42.19 11.79
C MET A 1 17.12 -41.15 11.36
N LYS A 2 16.70 -40.06 10.71
CA LYS A 2 17.62 -38.98 10.31
C LYS A 2 17.85 -38.09 11.54
N LYS A 3 19.08 -38.03 12.06
CA LYS A 3 19.44 -37.08 13.13
C LYS A 3 19.40 -35.66 12.54
N LEU A 4 18.58 -34.79 13.11
CA LEU A 4 18.59 -33.37 12.79
C LEU A 4 19.97 -32.79 13.17
N ARG A 5 20.50 -31.89 12.35
CA ARG A 5 21.75 -31.19 12.68
C ARG A 5 21.43 -30.17 13.77
N SER A 6 22.35 -29.93 14.70
CA SER A 6 22.15 -29.08 15.89
C SER A 6 21.65 -27.66 15.58
N GLY A 7 21.95 -27.12 14.39
CA GLY A 7 21.46 -25.81 13.94
C GLY A 7 19.98 -25.78 13.55
N ASP A 8 19.40 -26.92 13.17
CA ASP A 8 18.00 -27.02 12.74
C ASP A 8 17.03 -27.02 13.95
N TYR A 9 17.55 -27.27 15.16
CA TYR A 9 16.78 -27.36 16.41
C TYR A 9 16.32 -25.97 16.91
N TRP A 10 17.20 -24.96 16.85
CA TRP A 10 16.87 -23.59 17.27
C TRP A 10 15.85 -22.92 16.34
N ALA A 11 15.91 -23.23 15.04
CA ALA A 11 14.95 -22.74 14.07
C ALA A 11 13.55 -23.35 14.29
N ALA A 12 13.49 -24.66 14.61
CA ALA A 12 12.23 -25.34 14.92
C ALA A 12 11.60 -24.83 16.23
N GLU A 13 12.40 -24.66 17.30
CA GLU A 13 11.94 -24.08 18.58
C GLU A 13 11.45 -22.64 18.43
N ALA A 14 12.16 -21.81 17.64
CA ALA A 14 11.75 -20.44 17.37
C ALA A 14 10.42 -20.39 16.60
N GLU A 15 10.18 -21.33 15.67
CA GLU A 15 8.91 -21.42 14.94
C GLU A 15 7.76 -21.86 15.85
N GLU A 16 8.00 -22.77 16.78
CA GLU A 16 6.99 -23.22 17.75
C GLU A 16 6.66 -22.14 18.79
N GLY A 17 7.66 -21.41 19.29
CA GLY A 17 7.46 -20.31 20.24
C GLY A 17 6.73 -19.09 19.68
N CYS A 18 6.69 -18.93 18.36
CA CYS A 18 5.99 -17.82 17.69
C CYS A 18 4.54 -18.14 17.30
N ARG A 19 4.04 -19.36 17.56
CA ARG A 19 2.69 -19.78 17.15
C ARG A 19 1.65 -19.41 18.20
N THR A 20 0.44 -19.09 17.72
CA THR A 20 -0.73 -18.90 18.58
C THR A 20 -1.00 -20.18 19.39
N PRO A 21 -1.11 -20.11 20.73
CA PRO A 21 -1.42 -21.27 21.57
C PRO A 21 -2.71 -21.97 21.14
N ARG A 22 -2.68 -23.30 21.03
CA ARG A 22 -3.79 -24.09 20.48
C ARG A 22 -4.64 -24.81 21.53
N HIS A 23 -4.26 -24.76 22.80
CA HIS A 23 -5.00 -25.42 23.87
C HIS A 23 -6.32 -24.70 24.16
N ASP A 24 -7.31 -25.44 24.66
CA ASP A 24 -8.69 -24.94 24.79
C ASP A 24 -8.81 -23.74 25.74
N GLY A 25 -8.02 -23.66 26.81
CA GLY A 25 -7.98 -22.49 27.70
C GLY A 25 -7.49 -21.16 27.08
N CYS A 26 -6.82 -21.19 25.92
CA CYS A 26 -6.37 -19.99 25.19
C CYS A 26 -7.18 -19.75 23.92
N ARG A 27 -7.98 -20.73 23.49
CA ARG A 27 -8.76 -20.64 22.26
C ARG A 27 -10.06 -19.91 22.54
N LEU A 28 -10.46 -19.02 21.62
CA LEU A 28 -11.74 -18.35 21.73
C LEU A 28 -12.89 -19.39 21.79
N PRO A 29 -13.84 -19.24 22.72
CA PRO A 29 -14.97 -20.14 22.84
C PRO A 29 -15.83 -20.08 21.57
N PRO A 30 -16.56 -21.15 21.22
CA PRO A 30 -17.37 -21.21 20.00
C PRO A 30 -18.34 -20.03 19.84
N GLU A 31 -18.90 -19.53 20.93
CA GLU A 31 -19.84 -18.43 20.98
C GLU A 31 -19.19 -17.10 20.54
N ALA A 32 -17.89 -16.92 20.81
CA ALA A 32 -17.12 -15.75 20.39
C ALA A 32 -16.72 -15.78 18.90
N LYS A 33 -16.96 -16.90 18.19
CA LYS A 33 -16.71 -17.03 16.75
C LYS A 33 -17.90 -16.56 15.91
N VAL A 34 -19.01 -16.18 16.54
CA VAL A 34 -20.15 -15.60 15.84
C VAL A 34 -19.80 -14.15 15.49
N CYS A 35 -19.37 -13.94 14.24
CA CYS A 35 -19.15 -12.60 13.74
C CYS A 35 -20.46 -11.80 13.79
N PRO A 36 -20.47 -10.56 14.29
CA PRO A 36 -21.64 -9.70 14.17
C PRO A 36 -21.99 -9.51 12.68
N PRO A 37 -23.26 -9.22 12.36
CA PRO A 37 -23.65 -8.94 10.99
C PRO A 37 -22.81 -7.80 10.42
N PRO A 38 -22.45 -7.85 9.12
CA PRO A 38 -21.63 -6.82 8.50
C PRO A 38 -22.31 -5.44 8.61
N PRO A 39 -21.53 -4.36 8.74
CA PRO A 39 -22.09 -3.02 8.82
C PRO A 39 -22.87 -2.68 7.54
N PRO A 40 -23.91 -1.83 7.62
CA PRO A 40 -24.66 -1.40 6.45
C PRO A 40 -23.75 -0.78 5.40
N ARG A 41 -24.00 -1.09 4.13
CA ARG A 41 -23.26 -0.47 3.02
C ARG A 41 -23.49 1.05 3.03
N LYS A 42 -22.41 1.81 2.85
CA LYS A 42 -22.52 3.26 2.65
C LYS A 42 -23.44 3.54 1.45
N LYS A 43 -24.37 4.48 1.63
CA LYS A 43 -25.26 4.91 0.54
C LYS A 43 -24.41 5.51 -0.59
N PRO A 44 -24.74 5.22 -1.87
CA PRO A 44 -24.04 5.84 -2.99
C PRO A 44 -24.20 7.35 -2.88
N TRP A 45 -23.08 8.06 -3.03
CA TRP A 45 -23.06 9.51 -3.02
C TRP A 45 -23.82 10.04 -4.25
N ARG A 46 -25.14 10.25 -4.11
CA ARG A 46 -25.97 10.80 -5.20
C ARG A 46 -25.70 12.30 -5.26
N LYS A 47 -24.91 12.71 -6.26
CA LYS A 47 -24.64 14.11 -6.63
C LYS A 47 -24.31 15.02 -5.43
N ARG A 48 -23.02 15.16 -5.11
CA ARG A 48 -22.58 16.48 -4.63
C ARG A 48 -22.67 17.32 -5.88
N GLU A 49 -23.24 18.51 -5.78
CA GLU A 49 -22.81 19.59 -6.66
C GLU A 49 -21.29 19.47 -6.82
N LYS A 50 -20.81 19.42 -8.08
CA LYS A 50 -19.37 19.34 -8.37
C LYS A 50 -18.71 20.34 -7.43
N LYS A 51 -17.86 19.87 -6.51
CA LYS A 51 -17.26 20.72 -5.49
C LYS A 51 -16.66 21.90 -6.25
N LYS A 52 -17.20 23.10 -6.04
CA LYS A 52 -16.65 24.30 -6.65
C LYS A 52 -15.19 24.40 -6.18
N PRO A 53 -14.26 24.85 -7.04
CA PRO A 53 -12.94 25.23 -6.59
C PRO A 53 -13.04 26.15 -5.37
N PRO A 54 -12.04 26.15 -4.48
CA PRO A 54 -11.98 27.12 -3.39
C PRO A 54 -12.13 28.55 -3.95
N ALA A 55 -12.74 29.45 -3.17
CA ALA A 55 -13.06 30.80 -3.64
C ALA A 55 -11.81 31.59 -4.11
N GLY A 56 -10.64 31.30 -3.53
CA GLY A 56 -9.35 31.89 -3.91
C GLY A 56 -8.58 31.10 -4.98
N GLY A 57 -9.21 30.15 -5.66
CA GLY A 57 -8.52 29.19 -6.53
C GLY A 57 -7.76 28.13 -5.74
N TYR A 58 -7.08 27.24 -6.46
CA TYR A 58 -6.13 26.32 -5.85
C TYR A 58 -4.78 27.02 -5.66
N PHE A 59 -3.94 26.48 -4.78
CA PHE A 59 -2.58 26.97 -4.60
C PHE A 59 -1.83 26.97 -5.94
N GLN A 60 -1.38 28.15 -6.37
CA GLN A 60 -0.61 28.37 -7.59
C GLN A 60 0.79 28.89 -7.23
N PRO A 61 1.71 28.01 -6.80
CA PRO A 61 3.09 28.38 -6.59
C PRO A 61 3.74 28.69 -7.95
N PRO A 62 4.72 29.62 -7.99
CA PRO A 62 5.30 30.14 -9.22
C PRO A 62 6.04 29.09 -10.07
N ASP A 63 6.30 27.91 -9.51
CA ASP A 63 7.04 26.81 -10.13
C ASP A 63 6.13 25.67 -10.64
N LEU A 64 4.85 25.61 -10.28
CA LEU A 64 3.96 24.51 -10.67
C LEU A 64 3.79 24.42 -12.19
N ASP A 65 3.61 25.56 -12.86
CA ASP A 65 3.48 25.61 -14.31
C ASP A 65 4.78 25.18 -15.01
N GLN A 66 5.94 25.53 -14.44
CA GLN A 66 7.25 25.14 -14.96
C GLN A 66 7.44 23.62 -14.91
N LEU A 67 6.98 22.97 -13.83
CA LEU A 67 6.97 21.51 -13.71
C LEU A 67 6.09 20.87 -14.78
N PHE A 68 4.88 21.39 -15.02
CA PHE A 68 4.02 20.87 -16.08
C PHE A 68 4.62 21.08 -17.47
N PHE A 69 5.19 22.24 -17.78
CA PHE A 69 5.84 22.47 -19.07
C PHE A 69 7.06 21.56 -19.28
N ALA A 70 7.86 21.33 -18.24
CA ALA A 70 9.00 20.41 -18.28
C ALA A 70 8.56 18.94 -18.49
N LEU A 71 7.41 18.53 -17.92
CA LEU A 71 6.88 17.18 -18.04
C LEU A 71 6.12 16.94 -19.35
N ILE A 72 5.45 17.96 -19.90
CA ILE A 72 4.64 17.87 -21.12
C ILE A 72 5.53 17.94 -22.37
N THR A 73 6.70 18.57 -22.30
CA THR A 73 7.62 18.62 -23.43
C THR A 73 8.39 17.30 -23.58
N PRO A 74 8.24 16.56 -24.70
CA PRO A 74 9.07 15.40 -24.96
C PRO A 74 10.51 15.88 -25.10
N ARG A 75 11.42 15.36 -24.26
CA ARG A 75 12.84 15.68 -24.31
C ARG A 75 13.43 15.19 -25.64
N ARG A 76 13.42 16.04 -26.68
CA ARG A 76 14.07 15.77 -27.96
C ARG A 76 15.58 15.71 -27.73
N LYS A 77 16.17 14.52 -27.79
CA LYS A 77 17.63 14.38 -27.83
C LYS A 77 18.09 14.87 -29.21
N ALA A 78 18.82 15.97 -29.25
CA ALA A 78 19.53 16.39 -30.45
C ALA A 78 20.67 15.40 -30.69
N VAL A 79 20.61 14.67 -31.80
CA VAL A 79 21.74 13.91 -32.33
C VAL A 79 22.52 14.85 -33.24
N SER A 80 23.62 15.39 -32.73
CA SER A 80 24.58 16.12 -33.55
C SER A 80 25.43 15.10 -34.33
N PHE A 81 25.28 15.08 -35.65
CA PHE A 81 26.24 14.41 -36.53
C PHE A 81 27.51 15.26 -36.58
N ILE A 82 28.54 14.84 -35.85
CA ILE A 82 29.87 15.43 -35.99
C ILE A 82 30.44 14.90 -37.31
N LYS A 83 30.60 15.78 -38.30
CA LYS A 83 31.34 15.46 -39.52
C LYS A 83 32.81 15.66 -39.22
N LEU A 84 33.56 14.56 -39.17
CA LEU A 84 35.02 14.57 -39.08
C LEU A 84 35.57 14.92 -40.47
N ASN A 85 36.45 15.92 -40.50
CA ASN A 85 37.33 16.21 -41.64
C ASN A 85 38.56 15.31 -41.59
#